data_AF-A0A813DIS0-F1
#
_entry.id   AF-A0A813DIS0-F1
#
_cell.length_a   1.000
_cell.length_b   1.000
_cell.length_c   1.000
_cell.angle_alpha   90.00
_cell.angle_beta   90.00
_cell.angle_gamma   90.00
#
_symmetry.space_group_name_H-M   'P 1'
#
loop_
_entity.id
_entity.type
_entity.pdbx_description
1 polymer ?
#
loop_
_entity_poly.entity_id
_entity_poly.type
_entity_poly.pdbx_seq_one_letter_code
_entity_poly.pdbx_strand_id
1 'polypeptide(L)'
;ALFAGCVPVILSDDVRLPFDDIVDWSSFSIRWPMAITDMRLYNYLHGLLVHRLDHILAMQRRAAEMRCWFDYFALEQEPLVCSPYLALLNGLAAKVKVMPRQRPAFSWPEAT
;
A
#
# COMPACT_ATOMS: atom_id res chain seq x y z
N ALA A 1 -9.54 -7.26 -1.26
CA ALA A 1 -8.66 -8.01 -2.18
C ALA A 1 -7.56 -8.75 -1.43
N LEU A 2 -6.63 -8.06 -0.75
CA LEU A 2 -5.48 -8.68 -0.05
C LEU A 2 -5.88 -9.77 0.95
N PHE A 3 -6.85 -9.50 1.83
CA PHE A 3 -7.33 -10.48 2.82
C PHE A 3 -8.15 -11.63 2.22
N ALA A 4 -8.64 -11.47 0.99
CA ALA A 4 -9.34 -12.53 0.26
C ALA A 4 -8.39 -13.40 -0.57
N GLY A 5 -7.07 -13.13 -0.54
CA GLY A 5 -6.08 -13.85 -1.32
C GLY A 5 -6.14 -13.57 -2.82
N CYS A 6 -6.68 -12.43 -3.26
CA CYS A 6 -6.75 -12.05 -4.67
C CYS A 6 -5.68 -11.02 -5.03
N VAL A 7 -5.26 -11.00 -6.30
CA VAL A 7 -4.45 -9.93 -6.88
C VAL A 7 -5.35 -8.69 -7.09
N PRO A 8 -5.10 -7.55 -6.44
CA PRO A 8 -5.86 -6.32 -6.66
C PRO A 8 -5.65 -5.75 -8.08
N VAL A 9 -6.75 -5.33 -8.71
CA VAL A 9 -6.75 -4.52 -9.93
C VAL A 9 -7.11 -3.09 -9.55
N ILE A 10 -6.18 -2.16 -9.76
CA ILE A 10 -6.33 -0.74 -9.40
C ILE A 10 -6.87 0.02 -10.61
N LEU A 11 -8.10 0.53 -10.47
CA LEU A 11 -8.86 1.25 -11.51
C LEU A 11 -8.94 2.75 -11.21
N SER A 12 -7.82 3.36 -10.81
CA SER A 12 -7.76 4.80 -10.56
C SER A 12 -6.38 5.31 -10.94
N ASP A 13 -6.37 6.32 -11.80
CA ASP A 13 -5.13 6.92 -12.30
C ASP A 13 -4.53 7.88 -11.25
N ASP A 14 -5.36 8.56 -10.47
CA ASP A 14 -4.98 9.60 -9.51
C ASP A 14 -4.92 9.15 -8.04
N VAL A 15 -4.97 7.84 -7.76
CA VAL A 15 -4.84 7.33 -6.40
C VAL A 15 -3.38 7.17 -5.99
N ARG A 16 -3.03 7.67 -4.80
CA ARG A 16 -1.84 7.23 -4.07
C ARG A 16 -2.20 6.06 -3.17
N LEU A 17 -1.51 4.95 -3.35
CA LEU A 17 -1.79 3.74 -2.61
C LEU A 17 -1.19 3.83 -1.19
N PRO A 18 -1.82 3.21 -0.18
CA PRO A 18 -1.27 3.24 1.17
C PRO A 18 0.10 2.60 1.21
N PHE A 19 1.02 3.23 1.94
CA PHE A 19 2.38 2.75 2.19
C PHE A 19 3.21 2.47 0.92
N ASP A 20 2.93 3.16 -0.18
CA ASP A 20 3.64 3.03 -1.47
C ASP A 20 5.15 3.35 -1.38
N ASP A 21 5.58 3.98 -0.29
CA ASP A 21 6.98 4.20 0.07
C ASP A 21 7.65 2.99 0.75
N ILE A 22 6.86 2.01 1.19
CA ILE A 22 7.30 0.82 1.93
C ILE A 22 7.03 -0.46 1.14
N VAL A 23 5.88 -0.53 0.46
CA VAL A 23 5.45 -1.71 -0.31
C VAL A 23 5.45 -1.41 -1.81
N ASP A 24 6.09 -2.29 -2.58
CA ASP A 24 6.07 -2.20 -4.03
C ASP A 24 4.78 -2.81 -4.60
N TRP A 25 3.79 -1.95 -4.84
CA TRP A 25 2.50 -2.34 -5.41
C TRP A 25 2.60 -2.97 -6.80
N SER A 26 3.64 -2.67 -7.59
CA SER A 26 3.80 -3.25 -8.92
C SER A 26 4.07 -4.76 -8.88
N SER A 27 4.61 -5.26 -7.76
CA SER A 27 4.91 -6.68 -7.57
C SER A 27 3.68 -7.55 -7.27
N PHE A 28 2.57 -6.96 -6.84
CA PHE A 28 1.38 -7.71 -6.40
C PHE A 28 0.04 -7.13 -6.84
N SER A 29 0.02 -6.08 -7.65
CA SER A 29 -1.19 -5.47 -8.17
C SER A 29 -1.12 -5.19 -9.67
N ILE A 30 -2.28 -5.11 -10.31
CA ILE A 30 -2.41 -4.75 -11.72
C ILE A 30 -2.99 -3.34 -11.77
N ARG A 31 -2.26 -2.37 -12.32
CA ARG A 31 -2.81 -1.04 -12.58
C ARG A 31 -3.42 -1.00 -13.98
N TRP A 32 -4.60 -0.43 -14.10
CA TRP A 32 -5.30 -0.34 -15.38
C TRP A 32 -5.90 1.06 -15.57
N PRO A 33 -5.79 1.67 -16.77
CA PRO A 33 -6.31 3.00 -17.03
C PRO A 33 -7.81 3.08 -16.78
N MET A 34 -8.24 4.03 -15.94
CA MET A 34 -9.64 4.13 -15.54
C MET A 34 -10.55 4.48 -16.72
N ALA A 35 -10.04 5.23 -17.70
CA ALA A 35 -10.78 5.58 -18.92
C ALA A 35 -11.12 4.37 -19.83
N ILE A 36 -10.54 3.19 -19.58
CA ILE A 36 -10.62 2.01 -20.46
C ILE A 36 -11.25 0.81 -19.72
N THR A 37 -12.34 1.00 -18.99
CA THR A 37 -13.01 -0.08 -18.22
C THR A 37 -14.10 -0.81 -19.01
N ASP A 38 -13.80 -1.23 -20.25
CA ASP A 38 -14.70 -2.01 -21.11
C ASP A 38 -14.20 -3.45 -21.29
N MET A 39 -14.65 -4.14 -22.35
CA MET A 39 -14.21 -5.50 -22.68
C MET A 39 -12.70 -5.66 -22.84
N ARG A 40 -11.95 -4.59 -23.09
CA ARG A 40 -10.48 -4.64 -23.13
C ARG A 40 -9.88 -5.05 -21.79
N LEU A 41 -10.44 -4.55 -20.68
CA LEU A 41 -10.00 -4.94 -19.34
C LEU A 41 -10.26 -6.43 -19.10
N TYR A 42 -11.46 -6.90 -19.43
CA TYR A 42 -11.81 -8.31 -19.29
C TYR A 42 -10.87 -9.20 -20.11
N ASN A 43 -10.69 -8.89 -21.39
CA ASN A 43 -9.82 -9.65 -22.29
C ASN A 43 -8.36 -9.67 -21.81
N TYR A 44 -7.89 -8.54 -21.27
CA TYR A 44 -6.55 -8.47 -20.68
C TYR A 44 -6.42 -9.38 -19.46
N LEU A 45 -7.33 -9.28 -18.49
CA LEU A 45 -7.30 -10.10 -17.28
C LEU A 45 -7.48 -11.59 -17.60
N HIS A 46 -8.38 -11.93 -18.51
CA HIS A 46 -8.57 -13.30 -18.99
C HIS A 46 -7.30 -13.82 -19.68
N GLY A 47 -6.68 -13.01 -20.55
CA GLY A 47 -5.43 -13.35 -21.22
C GLY A 47 -4.28 -13.61 -20.24
N LEU A 48 -4.21 -12.85 -19.14
CA LEU A 48 -3.23 -13.10 -18.07
C LEU A 48 -3.46 -14.46 -17.39
N LEU A 49 -4.71 -14.81 -17.10
CA LEU A 49 -5.02 -16.11 -16.49
C LEU A 49 -4.74 -17.29 -17.42
N VAL A 50 -5.02 -17.14 -18.72
CA VAL A 50 -4.82 -18.21 -19.72
C VAL A 50 -3.36 -18.38 -20.09
N HIS A 51 -2.62 -17.28 -20.30
CA HIS A 51 -1.28 -17.34 -20.88
C HIS A 51 -0.15 -17.08 -19.87
N ARG A 52 -0.48 -16.52 -18.70
CA ARG A 52 0.51 -16.03 -17.71
C ARG A 52 0.12 -16.44 -16.29
N LEU A 53 -0.43 -17.65 -16.12
CA LEU A 53 -0.92 -18.12 -14.83
C LEU A 53 0.16 -18.08 -13.73
N ASP A 54 1.38 -18.54 -14.02
CA ASP A 54 2.48 -18.53 -13.05
C ASP A 54 2.80 -17.13 -12.53
N HIS A 55 2.71 -16.12 -13.40
CA HIS A 55 2.90 -14.73 -13.02
C HIS A 55 1.78 -14.26 -12.06
N ILE A 56 0.53 -14.61 -12.34
CA ILE A 56 -0.60 -14.26 -11.45
C ILE A 56 -0.48 -14.97 -10.10
N LEU A 57 -0.06 -16.24 -10.08
CA LEU A 57 0.19 -16.98 -8.84
C LEU A 57 1.34 -16.36 -8.04
N ALA A 58 2.40 -15.89 -8.71
CA ALA A 58 3.49 -15.16 -8.06
C ALA A 58 2.99 -13.84 -7.44
N MET A 59 2.20 -13.05 -8.17
CA MET A 59 1.57 -11.83 -7.64
C MET A 59 0.66 -12.13 -6.44
N GLN A 60 -0.11 -13.23 -6.50
CA GLN A 60 -0.98 -13.66 -5.41
C GLN A 60 -0.18 -13.99 -4.14
N ARG A 61 0.92 -14.75 -4.26
CA ARG A 61 1.81 -15.04 -3.13
C ARG A 61 2.39 -13.75 -2.57
N ARG A 62 2.84 -12.84 -3.45
CA ARG A 62 3.39 -11.56 -3.02
C ARG A 62 2.37 -10.68 -2.31
N ALA A 63 1.12 -10.68 -2.76
CA ALA A 63 0.02 -10.01 -2.07
C ALA A 63 -0.23 -10.56 -0.66
N ALA A 64 -0.12 -11.88 -0.48
CA ALA A 64 -0.26 -12.53 0.82
C ALA A 64 0.86 -12.13 1.79
N GLU A 65 2.11 -12.04 1.30
CA GLU A 65 3.26 -11.57 2.09
C GLU A 65 3.10 -10.10 2.50
N MET A 66 2.55 -9.26 1.61
CA MET A 66 2.34 -7.84 1.89
C MET A 66 1.15 -7.55 2.79
N ARG A 67 0.26 -8.54 3.01
CA ARG A 67 -0.99 -8.37 3.76
C ARG A 67 -0.79 -7.78 5.16
N CYS A 68 0.32 -8.12 5.84
CA CYS A 68 0.60 -7.63 7.19
C CYS A 68 0.73 -6.12 7.30
N TRP A 69 1.19 -5.43 6.24
CA TRP A 69 1.24 -3.96 6.21
C TRP A 69 -0.15 -3.31 6.24
N PHE A 70 -1.22 -4.09 6.04
CA PHE A 70 -2.60 -3.63 5.98
C PHE A 70 -3.48 -4.23 7.10
N ASP A 71 -2.92 -5.06 7.98
CA ASP A 71 -3.66 -5.73 9.05
C ASP A 71 -3.54 -4.96 10.38
N TYR A 72 -4.55 -4.15 10.68
CA TYR A 72 -4.61 -3.38 11.93
C TYR A 72 -4.96 -4.24 13.15
N PHE A 73 -5.41 -5.48 12.94
CA PHE A 73 -5.85 -6.39 13.99
C PHE A 73 -4.85 -7.53 14.25
N ALA A 74 -3.74 -7.58 13.50
CA ALA A 74 -2.68 -8.54 13.76
C ALA A 74 -2.19 -8.36 15.21
N LEU A 75 -2.29 -9.42 16.01
CA LEU A 75 -1.68 -9.46 17.33
C LEU A 75 -0.18 -9.24 17.14
N GLU A 76 0.34 -8.15 17.71
CA GLU A 76 1.73 -7.76 17.59
C GLU A 76 2.61 -8.87 18.20
N GLN A 77 3.19 -9.71 17.35
CA GLN A 77 4.17 -10.71 17.75
C GLN A 77 5.53 -10.04 17.74
N GLU A 78 6.26 -10.10 18.85
CA GLU A 78 7.61 -9.54 18.92
C GLU A 78 8.63 -10.47 18.23
N PRO A 79 9.52 -9.93 17.37
CA PRO A 79 9.60 -8.53 16.95
C PRO A 79 8.56 -8.18 15.87
N LEU A 80 8.00 -6.96 15.94
CA LEU A 80 7.12 -6.40 14.90
C LEU A 80 7.88 -6.23 13.58
N VAL A 81 7.77 -7.20 12.69
CA VAL A 81 8.39 -7.16 11.36
C VAL A 81 7.59 -6.30 10.38
N CYS A 82 6.25 -6.35 10.45
CA CYS A 82 5.36 -5.55 9.63
C CYS A 82 4.01 -5.31 10.31
N SER A 83 3.54 -4.08 10.29
CA SER A 83 2.18 -3.68 10.69
C SER A 83 1.83 -2.32 10.08
N PRO A 84 0.53 -1.98 9.94
CA PRO A 84 0.14 -0.65 9.48
C PRO A 84 0.64 0.46 10.42
N TYR A 85 0.71 0.20 11.72
CA TYR A 85 1.22 1.15 12.71
C TYR A 85 2.70 1.44 12.49
N LEU A 86 3.53 0.41 12.28
CA LEU A 86 4.95 0.58 11.99
C LEU A 86 5.16 1.41 10.72
N ALA A 87 4.38 1.13 9.67
CA ALA A 87 4.43 1.89 8.42
C ALA A 87 4.07 3.38 8.62
N LEU A 88 2.99 3.65 9.34
CA LEU A 88 2.57 5.01 9.68
C LEU A 88 3.64 5.76 10.48
N LEU A 89 4.17 5.14 11.53
CA LEU A 89 5.17 5.76 12.39
C LEU A 89 6.47 6.07 11.63
N ASN A 90 6.94 5.16 10.78
CA ASN A 90 8.10 5.39 9.93
C ASN A 90 7.88 6.55 8.95
N GLY A 91 6.72 6.58 8.29
CA GLY A 91 6.35 7.66 7.37
C GLY A 91 6.24 9.02 8.07
N LEU A 92 5.67 9.05 9.28
CA LEU A 92 5.60 10.26 10.10
C LEU A 92 6.99 10.71 10.55
N ALA A 93 7.83 9.79 11.03
CA ALA A 93 9.19 10.09 11.46
C ALA A 93 10.04 10.66 10.31
N ALA A 94 9.85 10.16 9.07
CA ALA A 94 10.50 10.73 7.89
C ALA A 94 10.00 12.15 7.57
N LYS A 95 8.68 12.37 7.61
CA LYS A 95 8.07 13.68 7.33
C LYS A 95 8.46 14.74 8.34
N VAL A 96 8.60 14.39 9.62
CA VAL A 96 9.02 15.33 10.68
C VAL A 96 10.41 15.92 10.38
N LYS A 97 11.32 15.15 9.77
CA LYS A 97 12.68 15.64 9.43
C LYS A 97 12.69 16.77 8.40
N VAL A 98 11.69 16.81 7.52
CA VAL A 98 11.58 17.78 6.42
C VAL A 98 10.47 18.81 6.65
N MET A 99 9.67 18.64 7.71
CA MET A 99 8.60 19.57 8.05
C MET A 99 9.20 20.95 8.36
N PRO A 100 8.78 22.03 7.68
CA PRO A 100 9.21 23.37 8.02
C PRO A 100 8.86 23.67 9.47
N ARG A 101 9.86 24.08 10.27
CA ARG A 101 9.59 24.55 11.64
C ARG A 101 8.76 25.83 11.54
N GLN A 102 7.46 25.72 11.75
CA GLN A 102 6.64 26.89 12.02
C GLN A 102 7.12 27.50 13.34
N ARG A 103 7.33 28.82 13.38
CA ARG A 103 7.47 29.51 14.66
C ARG A 103 6.22 29.20 15.47
N PRO A 104 6.33 28.71 16.71
CA PRO A 104 5.15 28.48 17.52
C PRO A 104 4.36 29.79 17.60
N ALA A 105 3.07 29.74 17.23
CA ALA A 105 2.15 30.88 17.34
C ALA A 105 1.93 31.30 18.80
N PHE A 106 2.36 30.46 19.74
CA PHE A 106 2.18 30.61 21.17
C PHE A 106 3.50 30.32 21.89
N SER A 107 4.08 31.35 22.52
CA SER A 107 5.17 31.21 23.48
C SER A 107 4.57 30.94 24.85
N TRP A 108 4.96 29.83 25.48
CA TRP A 108 4.68 29.62 26.90
C TRP A 108 5.28 30.78 27.70
N PRO A 109 4.53 31.46 28.57
CA PRO A 109 5.13 32.41 29.51
C PRO A 109 6.12 31.65 30.39
N GLU A 110 7.32 32.20 30.55
CA GLU A 110 8.31 31.65 31.48
C GLU A 110 7.69 31.58 32.87
N ALA A 111 7.82 30.42 33.51
CA ALA A 111 7.38 30.22 34.88
C ALA A 111 8.18 31.15 35.80
N THR A 112 7.53 32.18 36.32
CA THR A 112 8.02 33.05 37.41
C THR A 112 8.10 32.30 38.73
#